data_AF-A0A3E0Q665-F1
#
_entry.id   AF-A0A3E0Q665-F1
#
_cell.length_a   1.000
_cell.length_b   1.000
_cell.length_c   1.000
_cell.angle_alpha   90.00
_cell.angle_beta   90.00
_cell.angle_gamma   90.00
#
_symmetry.space_group_name_H-M   'P 1'
#
loop_
_entity.id
_entity.type
_entity.pdbx_description
1 polymer ?
#
loop_
_entity_poly.entity_id
_entity_poly.type
_entity_poly.pdbx_seq_one_letter_code
_entity_poly.pdbx_strand_id
1 'polypeptide(L)'
;MSLTAEKQMEHIGETKGCADHDHDLVHELNKRLDALWRYDQYIANAEGKSELQGFWQELKQQDQQNVGRLKQLVAAEIENECF
;
A
#
# COMPACT_ATOMS: atom_id res chain seq x y z
N MET A 1 29.30 -23.29 -14.34
CA MET A 1 29.16 -22.08 -13.49
C MET A 1 29.09 -22.55 -12.04
N SER A 2 29.30 -21.67 -11.05
CA SER A 2 29.19 -22.10 -9.64
C SER A 2 27.71 -22.35 -9.31
N LEU A 3 27.43 -23.39 -8.53
CA LEU A 3 26.09 -23.66 -7.96
C LEU A 3 25.47 -22.42 -7.29
N THR A 4 26.31 -21.53 -6.77
CA THR A 4 25.90 -20.27 -6.15
C THR A 4 25.36 -19.26 -7.17
N ALA A 5 25.97 -19.20 -8.37
CA ALA A 5 25.54 -18.32 -9.44
C ALA A 5 24.22 -18.80 -10.07
N GLU A 6 24.03 -20.11 -10.18
CA GLU A 6 22.79 -20.71 -10.70
C GLU A 6 21.60 -20.43 -9.78
N LYS A 7 21.80 -20.49 -8.46
CA LYS A 7 20.77 -20.17 -7.46
C LYS A 7 20.38 -18.68 -7.43
N GLN A 8 21.33 -17.79 -7.71
CA GLN A 8 21.08 -16.34 -7.76
C GLN A 8 20.41 -15.89 -9.06
N MET A 9 20.50 -16.68 -10.13
CA MET A 9 19.92 -16.38 -11.44
C MET A 9 18.59 -17.09 -11.70
N GLU A 10 18.15 -18.00 -10.82
CA GLU A 10 16.92 -18.81 -10.96
C GLU A 10 15.63 -17.99 -11.08
N HIS A 11 15.66 -16.70 -10.71
CA HIS A 11 14.48 -15.83 -10.67
C HIS A 11 14.58 -14.61 -11.59
N ILE A 12 15.61 -14.53 -12.44
CA ILE A 12 15.71 -13.49 -13.45
C ILE A 12 14.58 -13.67 -14.47
N GLY A 13 13.65 -12.71 -14.51
CA GLY A 13 12.50 -12.70 -15.42
C GLY A 13 11.17 -13.09 -14.78
N GLU A 14 11.17 -13.58 -13.54
CA GLU A 14 9.97 -13.71 -12.73
C GLU A 14 9.87 -12.46 -11.86
N THR A 15 8.76 -11.72 -11.91
CA THR A 15 8.53 -10.60 -10.98
C THR A 15 8.23 -11.18 -9.59
N LYS A 16 9.22 -11.81 -8.96
CA LYS A 16 9.19 -12.20 -7.55
C LYS A 16 9.50 -10.93 -6.76
N GLY A 17 8.45 -10.22 -6.35
CA GLY A 17 8.58 -9.13 -5.39
C GLY A 17 9.38 -9.59 -4.18
N CYS A 18 10.02 -8.64 -3.48
CA CYS A 18 10.68 -8.96 -2.22
C CYS A 18 9.66 -9.59 -1.29
N ALA A 19 9.91 -10.81 -0.80
CA ALA A 19 9.06 -11.50 0.16
C ALA A 19 9.35 -10.95 1.56
N ASP A 20 9.01 -9.69 1.75
CA ASP A 20 9.31 -8.88 2.91
C ASP A 20 7.99 -8.24 3.36
N HIS A 21 7.42 -8.80 4.42
CA HIS A 21 6.11 -8.38 4.91
C HIS A 21 6.15 -6.97 5.48
N ASP A 22 7.31 -6.51 5.98
CA ASP A 22 7.50 -5.15 6.47
C ASP A 22 7.55 -4.15 5.31
N HIS A 23 8.28 -4.49 4.25
CA HIS A 23 8.24 -3.74 3.00
C HIS A 23 6.82 -3.67 2.44
N ASP A 24 6.07 -4.77 2.45
CA ASP A 24 4.69 -4.80 1.95
C ASP A 24 3.75 -3.90 2.76
N LEU A 25 3.88 -3.90 4.09
CA LEU A 25 3.12 -3.02 4.98
C LEU A 25 3.43 -1.55 4.73
N VAL A 26 4.72 -1.19 4.63
CA VAL A 26 5.15 0.18 4.35
C VAL A 26 4.72 0.63 2.96
N HIS A 27 4.83 -0.25 1.96
CA HIS A 27 4.44 0.04 0.59
C HIS A 27 2.94 0.30 0.48
N GLU A 28 2.10 -0.57 1.06
CA GLU A 28 0.66 -0.39 1.03
C GLU A 28 0.23 0.84 1.85
N LEU A 29 0.88 1.13 2.98
CA LEU A 29 0.64 2.36 3.75
C LEU A 29 0.93 3.61 2.91
N ASN A 30 2.07 3.64 2.21
CA ASN A 30 2.43 4.76 1.33
C ASN A 30 1.39 4.95 0.22
N LYS A 31 1.02 3.87 -0.48
CA LYS A 31 0.03 3.89 -1.54
C LYS A 31 -1.32 4.44 -1.07
N ARG A 32 -1.79 4.05 0.11
CA ARG A 32 -3.07 4.53 0.68
C ARG A 32 -2.99 6.00 1.08
N LEU A 33 -1.87 6.44 1.67
CA LEU A 33 -1.67 7.86 1.99
C LEU A 33 -1.68 8.75 0.73
N ASP A 34 -1.05 8.29 -0.35
CA ASP A 34 -1.08 8.98 -1.65
C ASP A 34 -2.50 9.02 -2.24
N ALA A 35 -3.26 7.93 -2.14
CA ALA A 35 -4.67 7.89 -2.56
C ALA A 35 -5.54 8.89 -1.77
N LEU A 36 -5.37 8.98 -0.44
CA LEU A 36 -6.10 9.93 0.41
C LEU A 36 -5.97 11.38 -0.06
N TRP A 37 -4.76 11.77 -0.48
CA TRP A 37 -4.51 13.11 -1.00
C TRP A 37 -5.21 13.34 -2.34
N ARG A 38 -5.26 12.33 -3.21
CA ARG A 38 -5.94 12.44 -4.51
C ARG A 38 -7.47 12.48 -4.41
N TYR A 39 -8.06 11.83 -3.40
CA TYR A 39 -9.51 11.82 -3.26
C TYR A 39 -10.11 13.22 -3.12
N ASP A 40 -9.42 14.17 -2.48
CA ASP A 40 -9.88 15.56 -2.41
C ASP A 40 -10.05 16.18 -3.80
N GLN A 41 -9.08 15.94 -4.69
CA GLN A 41 -9.17 16.39 -6.08
C GLN A 41 -10.28 15.64 -6.84
N TYR A 42 -10.48 14.35 -6.60
CA TYR A 42 -11.53 13.57 -7.27
C TYR A 42 -12.93 14.02 -6.86
N ILE A 43 -13.13 14.33 -5.58
CA ILE A 43 -14.38 14.89 -5.04
C ILE A 43 -14.65 16.27 -5.66
N ALA A 44 -13.62 17.13 -5.77
CA ALA A 44 -13.74 18.42 -6.41
C ALA A 44 -14.05 18.30 -7.92
N ASN A 45 -13.37 17.40 -8.63
CA ASN A 45 -13.61 17.14 -10.05
C ASN A 45 -15.01 16.57 -10.34
N ALA A 46 -15.63 15.95 -9.34
CA ALA A 46 -16.98 15.40 -9.41
C ALA A 46 -18.09 16.42 -9.05
N GLU A 47 -17.77 17.71 -8.96
CA GLU A 47 -18.74 18.77 -8.65
C GLU A 47 -20.01 18.67 -9.52
N GLY A 48 -21.17 18.78 -8.86
CA GLY A 48 -22.48 18.64 -9.50
C GLY A 48 -22.91 17.20 -9.80
N LYS A 49 -22.07 16.20 -9.48
CA LYS A 49 -22.38 14.77 -9.61
C LYS A 49 -22.41 14.11 -8.24
N SER A 50 -23.50 14.30 -7.49
CA SER A 50 -23.61 13.90 -6.08
C SER A 50 -23.28 12.42 -5.82
N GLU A 51 -23.72 11.51 -6.69
CA GLU A 51 -23.40 10.08 -6.55
C GLU A 51 -21.89 9.82 -6.69
N LEU A 52 -21.23 10.47 -7.65
CA LEU A 52 -19.80 10.33 -7.86
C LEU A 52 -19.00 10.96 -6.72
N GLN A 53 -19.46 12.08 -6.17
CA GLN A 53 -18.86 12.70 -4.98
C GLN A 53 -18.99 11.78 -3.76
N GLY A 54 -20.18 11.21 -3.55
CA GLY A 54 -20.44 10.25 -2.47
C GLY A 54 -19.51 9.03 -2.56
N PHE A 55 -19.37 8.46 -3.75
CA PHE A 55 -18.46 7.35 -3.99
C PHE A 55 -17.01 7.67 -3.60
N TRP A 56 -16.47 8.83 -4.00
CA TRP A 56 -15.10 9.22 -3.62
C TRP A 56 -14.96 9.52 -2.13
N GLN A 57 -16.00 10.08 -1.49
CA GLN A 57 -16.01 10.28 -0.04
C GLN A 57 -16.00 8.96 0.73
N GLU A 58 -16.77 7.97 0.28
CA GLU A 58 -16.79 6.62 0.86
C GLU A 58 -15.43 5.94 0.74
N LEU A 59 -14.80 5.97 -0.44
CA LEU A 59 -13.45 5.44 -0.63
C LEU A 59 -12.43 6.14 0.26
N LYS A 60 -12.51 7.47 0.38
CA LYS A 60 -11.63 8.24 1.28
C LYS A 60 -11.79 7.79 2.73
N GLN A 61 -13.03 7.63 3.22
CA GLN A 61 -13.28 7.16 4.58
C GLN A 61 -12.75 5.74 4.80
N GLN A 62 -12.95 4.85 3.84
CA GLN A 62 -12.43 3.48 3.91
C GLN A 62 -10.90 3.47 4.00
N ASP A 63 -10.22 4.27 3.18
CA ASP A 63 -8.76 4.34 3.19
C ASP A 63 -8.21 5.00 4.46
N GLN A 64 -8.93 5.95 5.07
CA GLN A 64 -8.55 6.49 6.38
C GLN A 64 -8.56 5.41 7.46
N GLN A 65 -9.58 4.54 7.46
CA GLN A 65 -9.67 3.41 8.39
C GLN A 65 -8.54 2.39 8.12
N ASN A 66 -8.29 2.08 6.86
CA ASN A 66 -7.21 1.17 6.46
C ASN A 66 -5.83 1.70 6.87
N VAL A 67 -5.55 2.99 6.66
CA VAL A 67 -4.32 3.65 7.13
C VAL A 67 -4.18 3.54 8.64
N GLY A 68 -5.26 3.74 9.40
CA GLY A 68 -5.25 3.56 10.86
C GLY A 68 -4.85 2.14 11.26
N ARG A 69 -5.44 1.13 10.62
CA ARG A 69 -5.10 -0.28 10.86
C ARG A 69 -3.68 -0.64 10.43
N LEU A 70 -3.21 -0.17 9.27
CA LEU A 70 -1.85 -0.39 8.80
C LEU A 70 -0.82 0.21 9.75
N LYS A 71 -1.06 1.40 10.31
CA LYS A 71 -0.18 2.00 11.32
C LYS A 71 -0.10 1.14 12.60
N GLN A 72 -1.21 0.54 13.02
CA GLN A 72 -1.21 -0.38 14.17
C GLN A 72 -0.40 -1.65 13.89
N LEU A 73 -0.51 -2.21 12.68
CA LEU A 73 0.27 -3.39 12.27
C LEU A 73 1.77 -3.06 12.20
N VAL A 74 2.15 -1.97 11.55
CA VAL A 74 3.56 -1.53 11.49
C VAL A 74 4.13 -1.31 12.90
N ALA A 75 3.37 -0.67 13.80
CA ALA A 75 3.80 -0.50 15.18
C ALA A 75 4.03 -1.84 15.89
N ALA A 76 3.15 -2.82 15.69
CA ALA A 76 3.30 -4.15 16.27
C ALA A 76 4.54 -4.90 15.73
N GLU A 77 4.83 -4.83 14.43
CA GLU A 77 6.03 -5.44 13.85
C GLU A 77 7.32 -4.79 14.40
N ILE A 78 7.33 -3.48 14.63
CA ILE A 78 8.45 -2.77 15.28
C ILE A 78 8.63 -3.23 16.73
N GLU A 79 7.55 -3.36 17.50
CA GLU A 79 7.60 -3.84 18.89
C GLU A 79 8.10 -5.29 19.00
N ASN A 80 7.88 -6.10 17.97
CA ASN A 80 8.32 -7.49 17.89
C ASN A 80 9.76 -7.68 17.38
N GLU A 81 10.52 -6.59 17.14
CA GLU A 81 11.88 -6.61 16.56
C GLU A 81 11.94 -7.34 15.19
N CYS A 82 10.87 -7.28 14.39
CA CYS A 82 10.82 -7.95 13.08
C CYS A 82 11.40 -7.13 11.91
N PHE A 83 11.89 -5.91 12.17
CA PHE A 83 12.42 -4.94 11.18
C PHE A 83 13.93 -4.96 10.98
#